data_AF-A0A554J3M9-F1
#
_entry.id   AF-A0A554J3M9-F1
#
_cell.length_a   1.000
_cell.length_b   1.000
_cell.length_c   1.000
_cell.angle_alpha   90.00
_cell.angle_beta   90.00
_cell.angle_gamma   90.00
#
_symmetry.space_group_name_H-M   'P 1'
#
loop_
_entity.id
_entity.type
_entity.pdbx_description
1 polymer ?
#
loop_
_entity_poly.entity_id
_entity_poly.type
_entity_poly.pdbx_seq_one_letter_code
_entity_poly.pdbx_strand_id
1 'polypeptide(L)'
;MRLTVAAILFFGLLSSSAFAQELVPDTEVIVRARVIEIVAQETLPIVGTDVTALNQTIRAEIIEGVKDGEEVVVENDYIRLREGETFYMRYRTDIDGTEYFSVADPYRLPFLLGLIALFVLVVAIFGGTQGLRGLASLVGGLFLIVYLLLPGILAGYSPVLVSIGVASLIIGVGSFVTHGLLRRFFSRALLHGPQFISVGSRDLRQKRLCTCISIREAQ
;
A
#
# COMPACT_ATOMS: atom_id res chain seq x y z
N MET A 1 -22.49 -29.34 29.52
CA MET A 1 -22.63 -27.87 29.45
C MET A 1 -21.94 -27.12 30.59
N ARG A 2 -22.04 -27.56 31.86
CA ARG A 2 -21.33 -26.90 32.99
C ARG A 2 -19.80 -27.04 32.94
N LEU A 3 -19.29 -28.18 32.48
CA LEU A 3 -17.84 -28.46 32.40
C LEU A 3 -17.13 -27.67 31.29
N THR A 4 -17.80 -27.46 30.16
CA THR A 4 -17.25 -26.73 29.00
C THR A 4 -17.12 -25.23 29.29
N VAL A 5 -18.07 -24.65 30.04
CA VAL A 5 -18.01 -23.24 30.46
C VAL A 5 -16.89 -23.00 31.48
N ALA A 6 -16.67 -23.94 32.40
CA ALA A 6 -15.58 -23.86 33.37
C ALA A 6 -14.20 -23.97 32.71
N ALA A 7 -14.04 -24.81 31.68
CA ALA A 7 -12.79 -24.93 30.93
C ALA A 7 -12.46 -23.66 30.12
N ILE A 8 -13.46 -23.01 29.52
CA ILE A 8 -13.28 -21.75 28.78
C ILE A 8 -12.90 -20.61 29.72
N LEU A 9 -13.52 -20.54 30.92
CA LEU A 9 -13.17 -19.56 31.95
C LEU A 9 -11.76 -19.78 32.52
N PHE A 10 -11.37 -21.02 32.76
CA PHE A 10 -10.03 -21.35 33.24
C PHE A 10 -8.94 -21.04 32.21
N PHE A 11 -9.20 -21.30 30.92
CA PHE A 11 -8.28 -20.95 29.84
C PHE A 11 -8.14 -19.43 29.66
N GLY A 12 -9.20 -18.66 29.90
CA GLY A 12 -9.14 -17.20 29.89
C GLY A 12 -8.39 -16.57 31.07
N LEU A 13 -8.39 -17.23 32.24
CA LEU A 13 -7.71 -16.72 33.45
C LEU A 13 -6.19 -16.96 33.45
N LEU A 14 -5.69 -17.98 32.75
CA LEU A 14 -4.23 -18.22 32.63
C LEU A 14 -3.51 -17.24 31.70
N SER A 15 -4.22 -16.47 30.87
CA SER A 15 -3.62 -15.53 29.92
C SER A 15 -3.16 -14.19 30.51
N SER A 16 -3.29 -13.97 31.82
CA SER A 16 -3.06 -12.63 32.43
C SER A 16 -1.63 -12.37 32.93
N SER A 17 -0.67 -13.28 32.71
CA SER A 17 0.72 -13.09 33.13
C SER A 17 1.66 -12.90 31.93
N ALA A 18 1.36 -11.92 31.09
CA ALA A 18 2.35 -11.39 30.17
C ALA A 18 3.19 -10.36 30.94
N PHE A 19 4.40 -10.75 31.37
CA PHE A 19 5.42 -9.77 31.72
C PHE A 19 5.74 -8.99 30.43
N ALA A 20 5.21 -7.77 30.33
CA ALA A 20 5.61 -6.85 29.29
C ALA A 20 7.11 -6.55 29.51
N GLN A 21 7.95 -7.01 28.58
CA GLN A 21 9.34 -6.58 28.54
C GLN A 21 9.35 -5.07 28.27
N GLU A 22 10.04 -4.32 29.10
CA GLU A 22 10.27 -2.90 28.87
C GLU A 22 11.22 -2.77 27.67
N LEU A 23 10.62 -2.57 26.50
CA LEU A 23 11.31 -2.29 25.27
C LEU A 23 11.94 -0.90 25.41
N VAL A 24 13.24 -0.83 25.71
CA VAL A 24 14.00 0.42 25.56
C VAL A 24 14.04 0.70 24.06
N PRO A 25 13.34 1.73 23.55
CA PRO A 25 13.34 1.98 22.13
C PRO A 25 14.66 2.65 21.77
N ASP A 26 15.48 1.97 20.96
CA ASP A 26 16.49 2.67 20.17
C ASP A 26 15.78 3.79 19.42
N THR A 27 16.24 5.02 19.64
CA THR A 27 15.70 6.18 18.90
C THR A 27 16.31 6.16 17.51
N GLU A 28 15.69 5.38 16.63
CA GLU A 28 16.02 5.33 15.23
C GLU A 28 15.22 6.37 14.47
N VAL A 29 15.93 7.34 13.89
CA VAL A 29 15.32 8.37 13.06
C VAL A 29 15.80 8.19 11.62
N ILE A 30 14.85 8.19 10.70
CA ILE A 30 15.15 8.17 9.27
C ILE A 30 15.25 9.62 8.80
N VAL A 31 16.40 9.97 8.24
CA VAL A 31 16.70 11.29 7.67
C VAL A 31 16.94 11.15 6.16
N ARG A 32 16.75 12.23 5.39
CA ARG A 32 17.04 12.25 3.95
C ARG A 32 18.41 12.88 3.72
N ALA A 33 19.24 12.22 2.94
CA ALA A 33 20.58 12.66 2.59
C ALA A 33 20.83 12.60 1.08
N ARG A 34 21.82 13.37 0.60
CA ARG A 34 22.29 13.37 -0.79
C ARG A 34 23.76 13.00 -0.83
N VAL A 35 24.14 12.14 -1.77
CA VAL A 35 25.54 11.79 -2.02
C VAL A 35 26.25 12.98 -2.66
N ILE A 36 27.30 13.49 -2.03
CA ILE A 36 28.19 14.52 -2.59
C ILE A 36 29.25 13.83 -3.47
N GLU A 37 30.00 12.89 -2.89
CA GLU A 37 31.10 12.19 -3.54
C GLU A 37 31.21 10.73 -3.09
N ILE A 38 31.75 9.89 -3.97
CA ILE A 38 32.09 8.49 -3.64
C ILE A 38 33.60 8.44 -3.38
N VAL A 39 33.98 8.25 -2.11
CA VAL A 39 35.38 8.30 -1.66
C VAL A 39 36.12 7.02 -2.05
N ALA A 40 35.47 5.87 -1.90
CA ALA A 40 36.05 4.57 -2.24
C ALA A 40 34.96 3.59 -2.68
N GLN A 41 35.32 2.67 -3.55
CA GLN A 41 34.44 1.59 -3.99
C GLN A 41 35.23 0.29 -4.15
N GLU A 42 34.86 -0.70 -3.35
CA GLU A 42 35.45 -2.03 -3.34
C GLU A 42 34.39 -3.07 -3.67
N THR A 43 34.79 -4.16 -4.30
CA THR A 43 33.90 -5.28 -4.61
C THR A 43 34.45 -6.51 -3.92
N LEU A 44 33.83 -6.86 -2.80
CA LEU A 44 34.27 -7.94 -1.92
C LEU A 44 33.47 -9.22 -2.26
N PRO A 45 34.11 -10.36 -2.53
CA PRO A 45 33.40 -11.62 -2.67
C PRO A 45 32.77 -12.01 -1.33
N ILE A 46 31.49 -12.37 -1.32
CA ILE A 46 30.82 -12.85 -0.11
C ILE A 46 31.29 -14.28 0.16
N VAL A 47 31.91 -14.51 1.32
CA VAL A 47 32.45 -15.83 1.70
C VAL A 47 31.36 -16.91 1.61
N GLY A 48 31.60 -17.95 0.81
CA GLY A 48 30.67 -19.07 0.63
C GLY A 48 29.60 -18.86 -0.46
N THR A 49 29.67 -17.79 -1.25
CA THR A 49 28.77 -17.54 -2.38
C THR A 49 29.55 -17.06 -3.62
N ASP A 50 29.06 -17.34 -4.83
CA ASP A 50 29.61 -16.77 -6.08
C ASP A 50 29.12 -15.33 -6.35
N VAL A 51 28.66 -14.64 -5.30
CA VAL A 51 28.09 -13.29 -5.37
C VAL A 51 29.07 -12.30 -4.77
N THR A 52 29.27 -11.18 -5.46
CA THR A 52 30.11 -10.08 -4.97
C THR A 52 29.24 -9.01 -4.30
N ALA A 53 29.65 -8.59 -3.10
CA ALA A 53 29.10 -7.43 -2.42
C ALA A 53 29.89 -6.18 -2.84
N LEU A 54 29.19 -5.07 -3.02
CA LEU A 54 29.78 -3.79 -3.36
C LEU A 54 29.80 -2.94 -2.10
N ASN A 55 31.01 -2.65 -1.60
CA ASN A 55 31.21 -1.77 -0.45
C ASN A 55 31.68 -0.41 -0.95
N GLN A 56 30.99 0.66 -0.56
CA GLN A 56 31.27 2.02 -0.96
C GLN A 56 31.39 2.90 0.27
N THR A 57 32.45 3.71 0.36
CA THR A 57 32.52 4.80 1.32
C THR A 57 32.02 6.07 0.62
N ILE A 58 30.92 6.63 1.11
CA ILE A 58 30.27 7.80 0.53
C ILE A 58 30.33 8.99 1.48
N ARG A 59 30.52 10.20 0.94
CA ARG A 59 30.27 11.44 1.68
C ARG A 59 28.86 11.91 1.32
N ALA A 60 28.02 12.08 2.34
CA ALA A 60 26.63 12.48 2.16
C ALA A 60 26.31 13.74 2.98
N GLU A 61 25.49 14.62 2.41
CA GLU A 61 24.92 15.80 3.06
C GLU A 61 23.50 15.50 3.49
N ILE A 62 23.15 15.82 4.73
CA ILE A 62 21.78 15.69 5.24
C ILE A 62 20.95 16.87 4.71
N ILE A 63 19.85 16.58 3.99
CA ILE A 63 18.95 17.58 3.39
C ILE A 63 17.70 17.82 4.24
N GLU A 64 17.28 16.79 4.99
CA GLU A 64 16.02 16.83 5.72
C GLU A 64 16.08 15.87 6.91
N GLY A 65 15.88 16.39 8.12
CA GLY A 65 15.82 15.60 9.34
C GLY A 65 16.70 16.15 10.45
N VAL A 66 17.13 15.27 11.34
CA VAL A 66 18.08 15.59 12.43
C VAL A 66 19.43 15.94 11.80
N LYS A 67 20.06 17.04 12.25
CA LYS A 67 21.36 17.53 11.74
C LYS A 67 21.35 17.95 10.27
N ASP A 68 20.30 18.67 9.86
CA ASP A 68 20.20 19.27 8.52
C ASP A 68 21.42 20.13 8.16
N GLY A 69 21.99 19.91 6.98
CA GLY A 69 23.21 20.55 6.48
C GLY A 69 24.54 19.98 6.98
N GLU A 70 24.53 18.91 7.79
CA GLU A 70 25.77 18.24 8.22
C GLU A 70 26.28 17.27 7.14
N GLU A 71 27.60 17.29 6.91
CA GLU A 71 28.28 16.32 6.05
C GLU A 71 28.79 15.14 6.87
N VAL A 72 28.38 13.93 6.49
CA VAL A 72 28.81 12.70 7.16
C VAL A 72 29.43 11.72 6.17
N VAL A 73 30.45 11.01 6.62
CA VAL A 73 31.05 9.90 5.86
C VAL A 73 30.40 8.62 6.34
N VAL A 74 29.81 7.87 5.41
CA VAL A 74 29.06 6.65 5.70
C VAL A 74 29.59 5.52 4.83
N GLU A 75 29.79 4.36 5.44
CA GLU A 75 30.08 3.12 4.72
C GLU A 75 28.76 2.47 4.27
N ASN A 76 28.74 2.03 3.03
CA ASN A 76 27.56 1.52 2.34
C ASN A 76 27.92 0.21 1.65
N ASP A 77 27.52 -0.89 2.28
CA ASP A 77 27.66 -2.26 1.80
C ASP A 77 26.35 -2.80 1.16
N TYR A 78 25.31 -1.97 1.11
CA TYR A 78 23.95 -2.42 0.83
C TYR A 78 23.48 -2.12 -0.59
N ILE A 79 23.58 -0.87 -1.03
CA ILE A 79 23.05 -0.42 -2.33
C ILE A 79 24.11 0.30 -3.15
N ARG A 80 24.13 0.11 -4.46
CA ARG A 80 24.99 0.93 -5.32
C ARG A 80 24.38 2.32 -5.48
N LEU A 81 25.00 3.32 -4.87
CA LEU A 81 24.62 4.73 -5.01
C LEU A 81 25.49 5.45 -6.04
N ARG A 82 24.95 6.51 -6.64
CA ARG A 82 25.68 7.41 -7.54
C ARG A 82 25.82 8.80 -6.93
N GLU A 83 26.80 9.56 -7.41
CA GLU A 83 26.96 10.97 -7.06
C GLU A 83 25.69 11.76 -7.38
N GLY A 84 25.26 12.62 -6.45
CA GLY A 84 24.03 13.39 -6.55
C GLY A 84 22.74 12.63 -6.24
N GLU A 85 22.80 11.32 -5.99
CA GLU A 85 21.61 10.53 -5.64
C GLU A 85 21.12 10.86 -4.23
N THR A 86 19.80 10.95 -4.08
CA THR A 86 19.15 11.14 -2.78
C THR A 86 18.76 9.78 -2.21
N PHE A 87 18.98 9.59 -0.92
CA PHE A 87 18.64 8.37 -0.21
C PHE A 87 18.19 8.67 1.21
N TYR A 88 17.58 7.67 1.85
CA TYR A 88 17.25 7.71 3.27
C TYR A 88 18.40 7.12 4.06
N MET A 89 18.85 7.88 5.05
CA MET A 89 19.86 7.50 6.00
C MET A 89 19.19 7.23 7.34
N ARG A 90 19.67 6.20 8.03
CA ARG A 90 19.24 5.83 9.37
C ARG A 90 20.24 6.42 10.36
N TYR A 91 19.72 7.27 11.22
CA TYR A 91 20.44 7.83 12.36
C TYR A 91 20.00 7.11 13.63
N ARG A 92 20.95 6.50 14.34
CA ARG A 92 20.73 5.90 15.66
C ARG A 92 21.75 6.45 16.65
N THR A 93 21.29 6.70 17.87
CA THR A 93 22.16 7.03 19.00
C THR A 93 22.11 5.88 19.99
N ASP A 94 23.27 5.30 20.30
CA ASP A 94 23.40 4.22 21.28
C ASP A 94 23.35 4.76 22.73
N ILE A 95 23.19 3.87 23.72
CA ILE A 95 23.14 4.21 25.14
C ILE A 95 24.38 4.97 25.63
N ASP A 96 25.53 4.74 24.99
CA ASP A 96 26.81 5.39 25.29
C ASP A 96 26.95 6.77 24.62
N GLY A 97 25.93 7.22 23.88
CA GLY A 97 25.94 8.49 23.14
C GLY A 97 26.69 8.43 21.81
N THR A 98 27.17 7.26 21.38
CA THR A 98 27.80 7.07 20.08
C THR A 98 26.75 7.17 18.97
N GLU A 99 27.03 8.03 17.99
CA GLU A 99 26.17 8.23 16.84
C GLU A 99 26.54 7.27 15.70
N TYR A 100 25.55 6.56 15.18
CA TYR A 100 25.71 5.65 14.05
C TYR A 100 24.86 6.10 12.88
N PHE A 101 25.53 6.26 11.73
CA PHE A 101 24.91 6.56 10.45
C PHE A 101 25.00 5.33 9.55
N SER A 102 23.87 4.89 9.02
CA SER A 102 23.83 3.78 8.05
C SER A 102 22.90 4.10 6.89
N VAL A 103 23.22 3.59 5.71
CA VAL A 103 22.33 3.71 4.54
C VAL A 103 21.10 2.83 4.76
N ALA A 104 19.90 3.38 4.55
CA ALA A 104 18.64 2.65 4.70
C ALA A 104 18.06 2.26 3.33
N ASP A 105 17.49 3.23 2.60
CA ASP A 105 16.75 2.97 1.38
C ASP A 105 16.97 4.08 0.34
N PRO A 106 17.01 3.76 -0.97
CA PRO A 106 17.12 4.77 -2.02
C PRO A 106 15.82 5.60 -2.14
N TYR A 107 15.94 6.86 -2.58
CA TYR A 107 14.78 7.73 -2.74
C TYR A 107 13.98 7.42 -4.02
N ARG A 108 13.03 6.49 -3.93
CA ARG A 108 12.23 6.00 -5.08
C ARG A 108 10.98 6.82 -5.39
N LEU A 109 10.63 7.79 -4.54
CA LEU A 109 9.40 8.58 -4.67
C LEU A 109 9.22 9.27 -6.03
N PRO A 110 10.23 9.93 -6.65
CA PRO A 110 10.06 10.56 -7.96
C PRO A 110 9.78 9.54 -9.07
N PHE A 111 10.42 8.36 -9.03
CA PHE A 111 10.17 7.30 -9.99
C PHE A 111 8.75 6.73 -9.83
N LEU A 112 8.30 6.51 -8.59
CA LEU A 112 6.93 6.07 -8.30
C LEU A 112 5.89 7.08 -8.78
N LEU A 113 6.13 8.39 -8.59
CA LEU A 113 5.23 9.43 -9.11
C LEU A 113 5.16 9.41 -10.64
N GLY A 114 6.29 9.22 -11.32
CA GLY A 114 6.31 9.03 -12.78
C GLY A 114 5.50 7.81 -13.23
N LEU A 115 5.62 6.69 -12.52
CA LEU A 115 4.87 5.48 -12.80
C LEU A 115 3.37 5.65 -12.55
N ILE A 116 2.97 6.34 -11.48
CA ILE A 116 1.57 6.68 -11.19
C ILE A 116 1.01 7.58 -12.30
N ALA A 117 1.74 8.60 -12.71
CA ALA A 117 1.32 9.48 -13.80
C ALA A 117 1.14 8.71 -15.12
N LEU A 118 2.09 7.83 -15.46
CA LEU A 118 1.98 6.94 -16.61
C LEU A 118 0.77 6.01 -16.51
N PHE A 119 0.55 5.41 -15.34
CA PHE A 119 -0.60 4.53 -15.09
C PHE A 119 -1.92 5.28 -15.30
N VAL A 120 -2.07 6.48 -14.73
CA VAL A 120 -3.26 7.33 -14.91
C VAL A 120 -3.45 7.69 -16.38
N LEU A 121 -2.37 8.03 -17.09
CA LEU A 121 -2.41 8.35 -18.53
C LEU A 121 -2.90 7.16 -19.35
N VAL A 122 -2.34 5.98 -19.14
CA VAL A 122 -2.75 4.74 -19.82
C VAL A 122 -4.22 4.43 -19.53
N VAL A 123 -4.65 4.51 -18.26
CA VAL A 123 -6.05 4.30 -17.87
C VAL A 123 -6.97 5.34 -18.52
N ALA A 124 -6.53 6.59 -18.66
CA ALA A 124 -7.31 7.62 -19.33
C ALA A 124 -7.42 7.38 -20.84
N ILE A 125 -6.35 6.91 -21.49
CA ILE A 125 -6.35 6.63 -22.94
C ILE A 125 -7.23 5.41 -23.26
N PHE A 126 -7.02 4.29 -22.56
CA PHE A 126 -7.74 3.04 -22.85
C PHE A 126 -9.12 2.98 -22.20
N GLY A 127 -9.27 3.53 -20.99
CA GLY A 127 -10.52 3.51 -20.22
C GLY A 127 -11.39 4.76 -20.41
N GLY A 128 -10.86 5.83 -21.02
CA GLY A 128 -11.58 7.09 -21.22
C GLY A 128 -12.20 7.63 -19.93
N THR A 129 -13.45 8.10 -20.04
CA THR A 129 -14.21 8.60 -18.88
C THR A 129 -14.64 7.51 -17.89
N GLN A 130 -14.68 6.24 -18.32
CA GLN A 130 -15.05 5.13 -17.45
C GLN A 130 -13.86 4.69 -16.58
N GLY A 131 -12.65 4.68 -17.13
CA GLY A 131 -11.41 4.44 -16.39
C GLY A 131 -11.17 5.49 -15.32
N LEU A 132 -11.35 6.78 -15.65
CA LEU A 132 -11.16 7.87 -14.71
C LEU A 132 -12.16 7.84 -13.54
N ARG A 133 -13.42 7.42 -13.79
CA ARG A 133 -14.41 7.17 -12.73
C ARG A 133 -14.03 5.99 -11.84
N GLY A 134 -13.43 4.95 -12.41
CA GLY A 134 -12.88 3.83 -11.64
C GLY A 134 -11.77 4.28 -10.70
N LEU A 135 -10.82 5.07 -11.19
CA LEU A 135 -9.76 5.66 -10.36
C LEU A 135 -10.33 6.56 -9.25
N ALA A 136 -11.32 7.39 -9.57
CA ALA A 136 -12.00 8.22 -8.56
C ALA A 136 -12.70 7.37 -7.48
N SER A 137 -13.33 6.25 -7.85
CA SER A 137 -13.92 5.32 -6.89
C SER A 137 -12.87 4.68 -5.98
N LEU A 138 -11.67 4.37 -6.50
CA LEU A 138 -10.58 3.81 -5.71
C LEU A 138 -10.08 4.82 -4.67
N VAL A 139 -9.80 6.05 -5.10
CA VAL A 139 -9.36 7.13 -4.20
C VAL A 139 -10.43 7.45 -3.17
N GLY A 140 -11.71 7.50 -3.58
CA GLY A 140 -12.83 7.70 -2.65
C GLY A 140 -12.95 6.58 -1.62
N GLY A 141 -12.78 5.32 -2.03
CA GLY A 141 -12.77 4.18 -1.11
C GLY A 141 -11.65 4.28 -0.08
N LEU A 142 -10.43 4.59 -0.52
CA LEU A 142 -9.27 4.79 0.36
C LEU A 142 -9.51 5.95 1.35
N PHE A 143 -10.09 7.06 0.86
CA PHE A 143 -10.42 8.21 1.69
C PHE A 143 -11.42 7.86 2.79
N LEU A 144 -12.49 7.12 2.45
CA LEU A 144 -13.46 6.62 3.44
C LEU A 144 -12.80 5.71 4.47
N ILE A 145 -11.86 4.85 4.07
CA ILE A 145 -11.13 4.00 5.03
C ILE A 145 -10.32 4.86 6.01
N VAL A 146 -9.50 5.79 5.50
CA VAL A 146 -8.60 6.61 6.34
C VAL A 146 -9.38 7.54 7.26
N TYR A 147 -10.46 8.17 6.78
CA TYR A 147 -11.17 9.20 7.54
C TYR A 147 -12.41 8.72 8.29
N LEU A 148 -12.94 7.53 7.99
CA LEU A 148 -14.14 7.01 8.67
C LEU A 148 -13.83 5.72 9.42
N LEU A 149 -13.20 4.75 8.75
CA LEU A 149 -12.89 3.46 9.37
C LEU A 149 -11.80 3.58 10.43
N LEU A 150 -10.68 4.24 10.11
CA LEU A 150 -9.54 4.35 11.02
C LEU A 150 -9.88 5.11 12.32
N PRO A 151 -10.46 6.34 12.28
CA PRO A 151 -10.86 7.02 13.50
C PRO A 151 -12.00 6.30 14.22
N GLY A 152 -12.89 5.61 13.50
CA GLY A 152 -13.95 4.79 14.10
C GLY A 152 -13.39 3.65 14.97
N ILE A 153 -12.32 3.00 14.53
CA ILE A 153 -11.66 1.96 15.34
C ILE A 153 -10.88 2.60 16.50
N LEU A 154 -10.17 3.71 16.26
CA LEU A 154 -9.41 4.42 17.28
C LEU A 154 -10.31 4.98 18.41
N ALA A 155 -11.56 5.31 18.11
CA ALA A 155 -12.55 5.76 19.10
C ALA A 155 -13.11 4.61 19.97
N GLY A 156 -12.68 3.36 19.76
CA GLY A 156 -13.08 2.20 20.57
C GLY A 156 -14.42 1.57 20.17
N TYR A 157 -14.98 1.92 19.01
CA TYR A 157 -16.16 1.21 18.48
C TYR A 157 -15.80 -0.23 18.07
N SER A 158 -16.79 -1.12 18.03
CA SER A 158 -16.56 -2.49 17.60
C SER A 158 -16.11 -2.54 16.12
N PRO A 159 -14.93 -3.10 15.82
CA PRO A 159 -14.38 -3.08 14.45
C PRO A 159 -15.29 -3.74 13.42
N VAL A 160 -16.07 -4.73 13.86
CA VAL A 160 -17.02 -5.46 13.02
C VAL A 160 -18.16 -4.56 12.54
N LEU A 161 -18.78 -3.77 13.43
CA LEU A 161 -19.90 -2.92 13.02
C LEU A 161 -19.43 -1.75 12.15
N VAL A 162 -18.30 -1.14 12.51
CA VAL A 162 -17.72 -0.03 11.75
C VAL A 162 -17.32 -0.49 10.34
N SER A 163 -16.65 -1.64 10.22
CA SER A 163 -16.24 -2.16 8.90
C SER A 163 -17.43 -2.49 8.00
N ILE A 164 -18.50 -3.09 8.54
CA ILE A 164 -19.72 -3.36 7.77
C ILE A 164 -20.35 -2.04 7.27
N GLY A 165 -20.46 -1.03 8.13
CA GLY A 165 -21.03 0.27 7.76
C GLY A 165 -20.21 0.99 6.69
N VAL A 166 -18.89 1.06 6.88
CA VAL A 166 -17.99 1.73 5.93
C VAL A 166 -17.93 0.97 4.61
N ALA A 167 -17.84 -0.37 4.62
CA ALA A 167 -17.83 -1.17 3.39
C ALA A 167 -19.13 -1.00 2.59
N SER A 168 -20.28 -1.00 3.26
CA SER A 168 -21.58 -0.74 2.61
C SER A 168 -21.60 0.63 1.95
N LEU A 169 -21.05 1.65 2.62
CA LEU A 169 -20.93 3.00 2.09
C LEU A 169 -19.98 3.08 0.88
N ILE A 170 -18.80 2.44 0.96
CA ILE A 170 -17.82 2.39 -0.14
C ILE A 170 -18.43 1.73 -1.38
N ILE A 171 -19.15 0.60 -1.22
CA ILE A 171 -19.80 -0.10 -2.33
C ILE A 171 -20.91 0.77 -2.93
N GLY A 172 -21.72 1.43 -2.10
CA GLY A 172 -22.79 2.32 -2.54
C GLY A 172 -22.27 3.51 -3.33
N VAL A 173 -21.31 4.25 -2.76
CA VAL A 173 -20.68 5.41 -3.41
C VAL A 173 -19.89 4.99 -4.65
N GLY A 174 -19.12 3.91 -4.56
CA GLY A 174 -18.33 3.39 -5.68
C GLY A 174 -19.20 2.92 -6.85
N SER A 175 -20.32 2.24 -6.58
CA SER A 175 -21.31 1.88 -7.61
C SER A 175 -21.91 3.10 -8.27
N PHE A 176 -22.25 4.13 -7.48
CA PHE A 176 -22.79 5.38 -8.00
C PHE A 176 -21.81 6.11 -8.93
N VAL A 177 -20.54 6.21 -8.52
CA VAL A 177 -19.46 6.87 -9.29
C VAL A 177 -19.17 6.11 -10.60
N THR A 178 -19.11 4.78 -10.55
CA THR A 178 -18.76 3.94 -11.71
C THR A 178 -19.88 3.85 -12.74
N HIS A 179 -21.14 3.72 -12.30
CA HIS A 179 -22.28 3.55 -13.21
C HIS A 179 -22.82 4.89 -13.76
N GLY A 180 -22.42 6.02 -13.17
CA GLY A 180 -22.58 7.35 -13.75
C GLY A 180 -24.00 7.65 -14.20
N LEU A 181 -24.98 7.55 -13.31
CA LEU A 181 -26.39 7.76 -13.66
C LEU A 181 -26.99 9.14 -13.36
N LEU A 182 -26.33 10.19 -13.85
CA LEU A 182 -26.96 11.50 -14.05
C LEU A 182 -27.32 11.84 -15.51
N ARG A 183 -26.63 11.27 -16.52
CA ARG A 183 -26.99 11.53 -17.94
C ARG A 183 -28.00 10.54 -18.51
N ARG A 184 -28.04 9.31 -18.00
CA ARG A 184 -28.91 8.24 -18.52
C ARG A 184 -30.21 8.05 -17.76
N PHE A 185 -30.32 8.52 -16.51
CA PHE A 185 -31.58 8.45 -15.76
C PHE A 185 -32.58 9.50 -16.26
N PHE A 186 -32.15 10.74 -16.49
CA PHE A 186 -33.07 11.80 -16.90
C PHE A 186 -33.66 11.56 -18.31
N SER A 187 -32.85 11.13 -19.27
CA SER A 187 -33.35 10.85 -20.64
C SER A 187 -34.19 9.58 -20.76
N ARG A 188 -34.11 8.63 -19.81
CA ARG A 188 -34.95 7.41 -19.82
C ARG A 188 -36.20 7.51 -18.94
N ALA A 189 -36.15 8.28 -17.85
CA ALA A 189 -37.31 8.53 -17.00
C ALA A 189 -38.39 9.37 -17.68
N LEU A 190 -38.01 10.20 -18.67
CA LEU A 190 -38.97 11.01 -19.45
C LEU A 190 -39.66 10.24 -20.58
N LEU A 191 -39.15 9.07 -20.98
CA LEU A 191 -39.67 8.31 -22.14
C LEU A 191 -40.24 6.93 -21.77
N HIS A 192 -39.87 6.34 -20.64
CA HIS A 192 -40.48 5.10 -20.15
C HIS A 192 -40.57 5.13 -18.64
N GLY A 193 -41.80 4.94 -18.14
CA GLY A 193 -42.10 4.72 -16.72
C GLY A 193 -41.32 3.53 -16.11
N PRO A 194 -41.49 3.29 -14.81
CA PRO A 194 -40.56 2.52 -14.00
C PRO A 194 -40.54 1.05 -14.40
N GLN A 195 -39.60 0.67 -15.29
CA GLN A 195 -39.24 -0.72 -15.48
C GLN A 195 -38.15 -1.10 -14.48
N PHE A 196 -38.67 -1.76 -13.45
CA PHE A 196 -38.01 -2.55 -12.44
C PHE A 196 -36.75 -3.28 -12.93
N ILE A 197 -35.78 -3.28 -12.02
CA ILE A 197 -34.51 -3.99 -12.03
C ILE A 197 -34.69 -5.44 -12.50
N SER A 198 -34.11 -5.78 -13.66
CA SER A 198 -33.78 -7.17 -14.01
C SER A 198 -32.26 -7.30 -14.05
N VAL A 199 -31.69 -7.49 -12.86
CA VAL A 199 -30.37 -8.08 -12.70
C VAL A 199 -30.56 -9.59 -12.78
N GLY A 200 -29.83 -10.24 -13.69
CA GLY A 200 -29.73 -11.70 -13.76
C GLY A 200 -30.52 -12.32 -14.92
N SER A 201 -29.81 -12.62 -16.02
CA SER A 201 -30.14 -13.71 -16.98
C SER A 201 -29.30 -13.71 -18.28
N ARG A 202 -28.22 -12.92 -18.38
CA ARG A 202 -27.36 -12.95 -19.58
C ARG A 202 -26.31 -14.06 -19.63
N ASP A 203 -26.35 -15.03 -18.72
CA ASP A 203 -25.35 -16.11 -18.67
C ASP A 203 -25.83 -17.43 -19.32
N LEU A 204 -27.13 -17.59 -19.60
CA LEU A 204 -27.67 -18.85 -20.15
C LEU A 204 -27.75 -18.91 -21.68
N ARG A 205 -27.60 -17.77 -22.38
CA ARG A 205 -27.71 -17.73 -23.85
C ARG A 205 -26.39 -18.05 -24.56
N GLN A 206 -25.25 -17.87 -23.89
CA GLN A 206 -23.94 -18.17 -24.47
C GLN A 206 -23.59 -19.67 -24.40
N LYS A 207 -24.08 -20.39 -23.37
CA LYS A 207 -23.93 -21.86 -23.27
C LYS A 207 -24.64 -22.63 -24.39
N ARG A 208 -25.77 -22.15 -24.92
CA ARG A 208 -26.47 -22.84 -26.02
C ARG A 208 -25.79 -22.65 -27.38
N LEU A 209 -25.07 -21.56 -27.61
CA LEU A 209 -24.38 -21.34 -28.89
C LEU A 209 -23.13 -22.22 -29.04
N CYS A 210 -22.38 -22.47 -27.96
CA CYS A 210 -21.19 -23.35 -28.04
C CYS A 210 -21.54 -24.82 -28.27
N THR A 211 -22.66 -25.31 -27.74
CA THR A 211 -23.10 -26.71 -27.97
C THR A 211 -23.56 -26.94 -29.41
N CYS A 212 -24.16 -25.95 -30.07
CA CYS A 212 -24.58 -26.10 -31.47
C CYS A 212 -23.42 -26.07 -32.46
N ILE A 213 -22.31 -25.38 -32.16
CA ILE A 213 -21.12 -25.37 -33.03
C ILE A 213 -20.37 -26.70 -32.96
N SER A 214 -20.23 -27.30 -31.77
CA SER A 214 -19.50 -28.56 -31.61
C SER A 214 -20.18 -29.79 -32.25
N ILE A 215 -21.51 -29.77 -32.46
CA ILE A 215 -22.23 -30.89 -33.08
C ILE A 215 -22.13 -30.84 -34.62
N ARG A 216 -21.81 -29.68 -35.20
CA ARG A 216 -21.73 -29.49 -36.66
C ARG A 216 -20.37 -29.86 -37.28
N GLU A 217 -19.35 -30.12 -36.47
CA GLU A 217 -18.01 -30.58 -36.90
C GLU A 217 -17.81 -32.10 -36.74
N ALA A 218 -18.82 -32.83 -36.28
CA ALA A 218 -18.77 -34.28 -36.06
C ALA A 218 -19.59 -35.11 -37.07
N GLN A 219 -20.03 -34.50 -38.18
CA GLN A 219 -20.60 -35.17 -39.37
C GLN A 219 -19.89 -34.65 -40.61
#